data_AF-R5LNZ9-F1
#
_entry.id   AF-R5LNZ9-F1
#
_cell.length_a   1.000
_cell.length_b   1.000
_cell.length_c   1.000
_cell.angle_alpha   90.00
_cell.angle_beta   90.00
_cell.angle_gamma   90.00
#
_symmetry.space_group_name_H-M   'P 1'
#
loop_
_entity.id
_entity.type
_entity.pdbx_description
1 polymer ?
#
loop_
_entity_poly.entity_id
_entity_poly.type
_entity_poly.pdbx_seq_one_letter_code
_entity_poly.pdbx_strand_id
1 'polypeptide(L)'
;MLDLKKYERLFDTFVLNNEISTKDLLRYGFSKYDLEVLVKNGTIVREKVGVYSYAGDLDTCLELFLKRLEANNISGVLKCLDVLENKYSDKVDYKLWLYMLGSIDRLPDEYRSRIFDVNYSKYEFGDRGDSYKEFRDRIYKGQFYLAGVQVNDVLGDSIEDKITFLLLDEISEVEKENYDKTMTLIRNKKYDELYEMYEKLASQRPLSFSERGVYLLTGDLVSDEELRERQGPSRNIVDLIYLRRYAQALNDFRKENKRASNRMYPLVLVAADRVKIENAKFEDIIEAVTNGEVDDILEKVRLYLTKIGCSNYVKYVNDLVLLGELDGDELYSEAMLELSLICKGNFKFDATRFTQDFYVALYNKDFKRAKICLDIVSHSSTFNGPKIDVTKMNVTYSREFRNFKKLSKMKNIDLEEEKIDFDSIIEDISTNKGIRLLADVSSEERNRLKKILEKKRSQIVLENLEGTLVLRYFNRRKEFINYSVVMRDANVAFSTENFNEAIRLFSVITENILEVWPSTYKKIGLAYLRGATTEEDYKNAYRYLWVAKVKGECVDKMLDKVVEHTDYKSEALQYIKK
;
A
#
# COMPACT_ATOMS: atom_id res chain seq x y z
N MET A 1 -3.52 -1.68 -56.16
CA MET A 1 -3.88 -1.52 -54.73
C MET A 1 -3.59 -0.09 -54.36
N LEU A 2 -4.56 0.61 -53.75
CA LEU A 2 -4.27 1.90 -53.12
C LEU A 2 -3.37 1.65 -51.92
N ASP A 3 -2.39 2.52 -51.70
CA ASP A 3 -1.59 2.48 -50.49
C ASP A 3 -2.43 2.96 -49.29
N LEU A 4 -2.01 2.59 -48.07
CA LEU A 4 -2.70 2.96 -46.84
C LEU A 4 -2.86 4.48 -46.71
N LYS A 5 -1.86 5.26 -47.18
CA LYS A 5 -1.88 6.73 -47.16
C LYS A 5 -3.00 7.33 -48.01
N LYS A 6 -3.28 6.74 -49.19
CA LYS A 6 -4.41 7.15 -50.03
C LYS A 6 -5.73 6.76 -49.39
N TYR A 7 -5.84 5.60 -48.74
CA TYR A 7 -7.04 5.23 -47.99
C TYR A 7 -7.31 6.18 -46.80
N GLU A 8 -6.28 6.52 -46.04
CA GLU A 8 -6.37 7.50 -44.95
C GLU A 8 -6.81 8.88 -45.44
N ARG A 9 -6.21 9.37 -46.53
CA ARG A 9 -6.61 10.64 -47.15
C ARG A 9 -8.04 10.59 -47.64
N LEU A 10 -8.46 9.50 -48.26
CA LEU A 10 -9.83 9.33 -48.76
C LEU A 10 -10.80 9.50 -47.60
N PHE A 11 -10.58 8.74 -46.53
CA PHE A 11 -11.39 8.79 -45.32
C PHE A 11 -11.38 10.19 -44.68
N ASP A 12 -10.21 10.80 -44.48
CA ASP A 12 -10.11 12.17 -43.91
C ASP A 12 -10.89 13.20 -44.73
N THR A 13 -10.92 13.03 -46.04
CA THR A 13 -11.66 13.94 -46.91
C THR A 13 -13.17 13.76 -46.75
N PHE A 14 -13.63 12.51 -46.58
CA PHE A 14 -15.04 12.14 -46.47
C PHE A 14 -15.63 12.23 -45.06
N VAL A 15 -14.81 12.16 -44.01
CA VAL A 15 -15.24 12.43 -42.62
C VAL A 15 -15.80 13.85 -42.50
N LEU A 16 -15.19 14.80 -43.23
CA LEU A 16 -15.56 16.21 -43.16
C LEU A 16 -16.68 16.59 -44.13
N ASN A 17 -16.93 15.77 -45.16
CA ASN A 17 -17.90 16.06 -46.21
C ASN A 17 -18.61 14.78 -46.66
N ASN A 18 -19.94 14.74 -46.50
CA ASN A 18 -20.74 13.62 -46.98
C ASN A 18 -20.64 13.40 -48.51
N GLU A 19 -20.33 14.46 -49.26
CA GLU A 19 -20.13 14.43 -50.71
C GLU A 19 -18.86 15.22 -51.10
N ILE A 20 -18.09 14.72 -52.06
CA ILE A 20 -16.84 15.34 -52.53
C ILE A 20 -16.79 15.33 -54.05
N SER A 21 -16.36 16.45 -54.63
CA SER A 21 -16.24 16.57 -56.08
C SER A 21 -15.01 15.81 -56.63
N THR A 22 -15.08 15.36 -57.88
CA THR A 22 -13.92 14.81 -58.61
C THR A 22 -12.76 15.80 -58.60
N LYS A 23 -13.03 17.11 -58.70
CA LYS A 23 -12.00 18.14 -58.71
C LYS A 23 -11.20 18.15 -57.40
N ASP A 24 -11.88 17.99 -56.28
CA ASP A 24 -11.24 17.99 -54.96
C ASP A 24 -10.50 16.67 -54.72
N LEU A 25 -11.07 15.51 -55.09
CA LEU A 25 -10.35 14.23 -55.00
C LEU A 25 -9.08 14.22 -55.88
N LEU A 26 -9.12 14.78 -57.09
CA LEU A 26 -7.92 14.94 -57.90
C LEU A 26 -6.87 15.84 -57.22
N ARG A 27 -7.31 16.92 -56.54
CA ARG A 27 -6.41 17.80 -55.75
C ARG A 27 -5.80 17.08 -54.55
N TYR A 28 -6.52 16.13 -53.95
CA TYR A 28 -6.02 15.30 -52.85
C TYR A 28 -5.08 14.16 -53.31
N GLY A 29 -4.81 14.06 -54.61
CA GLY A 29 -3.83 13.14 -55.19
C GLY A 29 -4.41 11.80 -55.65
N PHE A 30 -5.75 11.70 -55.78
CA PHE A 30 -6.38 10.56 -56.44
C PHE A 30 -6.31 10.75 -57.96
N SER A 31 -5.96 9.71 -58.69
CA SER A 31 -6.09 9.69 -60.15
C SER A 31 -7.51 9.29 -60.56
N LYS A 32 -7.90 9.55 -61.82
CA LYS A 32 -9.17 9.03 -62.36
C LYS A 32 -9.25 7.50 -62.25
N TYR A 33 -8.13 6.82 -62.43
CA TYR A 33 -8.02 5.38 -62.25
C TYR A 33 -8.27 4.96 -60.79
N ASP A 34 -7.71 5.69 -59.82
CA ASP A 34 -7.96 5.43 -58.39
C ASP A 34 -9.46 5.54 -58.06
N LEU A 35 -10.14 6.55 -58.61
CA LEU A 35 -11.58 6.75 -58.42
C LEU A 35 -12.42 5.66 -59.06
N GLU A 36 -12.06 5.20 -60.26
CA GLU A 36 -12.73 4.06 -60.92
C GLU A 36 -12.57 2.77 -60.10
N VAL A 37 -11.37 2.51 -59.57
CA VAL A 37 -11.12 1.36 -58.69
C VAL A 37 -11.92 1.46 -57.39
N LEU A 38 -11.96 2.64 -56.75
CA LEU A 38 -12.71 2.86 -55.51
C LEU A 38 -14.22 2.69 -55.69
N VAL A 39 -14.78 3.15 -56.82
CA VAL A 39 -16.20 2.93 -57.16
C VAL A 39 -16.46 1.45 -57.44
N LYS A 40 -15.58 0.80 -58.22
CA LYS A 40 -15.73 -0.62 -58.55
C LYS A 40 -15.65 -1.53 -57.32
N ASN A 41 -14.83 -1.16 -56.34
CA ASN A 41 -14.69 -1.87 -55.07
C ASN A 41 -15.74 -1.47 -54.04
N GLY A 42 -16.67 -0.57 -54.36
CA GLY A 42 -17.73 -0.14 -53.45
C GLY A 42 -17.28 0.73 -52.28
N THR A 43 -16.04 1.26 -52.29
CA THR A 43 -15.52 2.13 -51.22
C THR A 43 -16.11 3.54 -51.28
N ILE A 44 -16.43 4.02 -52.48
CA ILE A 44 -17.13 5.29 -52.71
C ILE A 44 -18.29 5.07 -53.68
N VAL A 45 -19.42 5.75 -53.47
CA VAL A 45 -20.56 5.73 -54.39
C VAL A 45 -20.52 7.01 -55.23
N ARG A 46 -20.85 6.90 -56.51
CA ARG A 46 -21.03 8.06 -57.38
C ARG A 46 -22.48 8.53 -57.29
N GLU A 47 -22.74 9.52 -56.44
CA GLU A 47 -24.09 10.11 -56.26
C GLU A 47 -24.57 10.82 -57.53
N LYS A 48 -23.66 11.55 -58.19
CA LYS A 48 -23.95 12.27 -59.44
C LYS A 48 -22.67 12.48 -60.25
N VAL A 49 -22.82 12.91 -61.51
CA VAL A 49 -21.66 13.15 -62.38
C VAL A 49 -20.74 14.17 -61.73
N GLY A 50 -19.54 13.71 -61.36
CA GLY A 50 -18.50 14.56 -60.78
C GLY A 50 -18.52 14.67 -59.26
N VAL A 51 -19.39 13.93 -58.57
CA VAL A 51 -19.49 13.94 -57.09
C VAL A 51 -19.59 12.51 -56.57
N TYR A 52 -18.86 12.25 -55.50
CA TYR A 52 -18.78 10.96 -54.83
C TYR A 52 -19.18 11.12 -53.37
N SER A 53 -19.73 10.07 -52.77
CA SER A 53 -19.94 9.93 -51.32
C SER A 53 -19.13 8.73 -50.81
N TYR A 54 -18.81 8.73 -49.52
CA TYR A 54 -18.16 7.59 -48.90
C TYR A 54 -19.18 6.48 -48.71
N ALA A 55 -18.90 5.35 -49.34
CA ALA A 55 -19.70 4.13 -49.27
C ALA A 55 -19.10 3.10 -48.31
N GLY A 56 -17.94 3.42 -47.72
CA GLY A 56 -17.24 2.49 -46.85
C GLY A 56 -18.15 2.04 -45.73
N ASP A 57 -18.22 0.72 -45.60
CA ASP A 57 -18.97 0.03 -44.58
C ASP A 57 -18.38 0.28 -43.18
N LEU A 58 -19.13 -0.18 -42.18
CA LEU A 58 -18.72 -0.11 -40.79
C LEU A 58 -17.32 -0.72 -40.58
N ASP A 59 -17.05 -1.86 -41.21
CA ASP A 59 -15.78 -2.58 -41.08
C ASP A 59 -14.58 -1.73 -41.53
N THR A 60 -14.70 -1.02 -42.66
CA THR A 60 -13.65 -0.12 -43.13
C THR A 60 -13.38 1.02 -42.13
N CYS A 61 -14.42 1.57 -41.52
CA CYS A 61 -14.28 2.62 -40.51
C CYS A 61 -13.61 2.08 -39.23
N LEU A 62 -13.96 0.86 -38.81
CA LEU A 62 -13.36 0.19 -37.65
C LEU A 62 -11.90 -0.19 -37.88
N GLU A 63 -11.54 -0.72 -39.06
CA GLU A 63 -10.14 -1.00 -39.40
C GLU A 63 -9.27 0.26 -39.36
N LEU A 64 -9.81 1.38 -39.82
CA LEU A 64 -9.08 2.63 -39.81
C LEU A 64 -8.97 3.21 -38.41
N PHE A 65 -10.02 3.11 -37.60
CA PHE A 65 -9.97 3.43 -36.17
C PHE A 65 -8.84 2.65 -35.50
N LEU A 66 -8.80 1.32 -35.71
CA LEU A 66 -7.80 0.42 -35.16
C LEU A 66 -6.39 0.82 -35.57
N LYS A 67 -6.13 1.02 -36.87
CA LYS A 67 -4.80 1.43 -37.36
C LYS A 67 -4.35 2.78 -36.83
N ARG A 68 -5.29 3.74 -36.68
CA ARG A 68 -4.99 5.06 -36.11
C ARG A 68 -4.70 5.00 -34.63
N LEU A 69 -5.38 4.11 -33.91
CA LEU A 69 -5.12 3.83 -32.50
C LEU A 69 -3.72 3.21 -32.33
N GLU A 70 -3.38 2.19 -33.13
CA GLU A 70 -2.04 1.57 -33.16
C GLU A 70 -0.93 2.57 -33.51
N ALA A 71 -1.23 3.57 -34.34
CA ALA A 71 -0.32 4.65 -34.70
C ALA A 71 -0.28 5.82 -33.69
N ASN A 72 -1.01 5.73 -32.57
CA ASN A 72 -1.18 6.78 -31.57
C ASN A 72 -1.65 8.14 -32.16
N ASN A 73 -2.51 8.09 -33.18
CA ASN A 73 -3.08 9.27 -33.84
C ASN A 73 -4.45 9.61 -33.26
N ILE A 74 -4.48 10.17 -32.04
CA ILE A 74 -5.72 10.47 -31.31
C ILE A 74 -6.66 11.40 -32.10
N SER A 75 -6.13 12.45 -32.75
CA SER A 75 -6.96 13.33 -33.59
C SER A 75 -7.65 12.58 -34.73
N GLY A 76 -6.95 11.63 -35.36
CA GLY A 76 -7.52 10.76 -36.37
C GLY A 76 -8.55 9.76 -35.82
N VAL A 77 -8.35 9.27 -34.59
CA VAL A 77 -9.31 8.39 -33.90
C VAL A 77 -10.61 9.11 -33.60
N LEU A 78 -10.54 10.35 -33.09
CA LEU A 78 -11.73 11.18 -32.81
C LEU A 78 -12.57 11.43 -34.06
N LYS A 79 -11.93 11.68 -35.20
CA LYS A 79 -12.60 11.76 -36.51
C LYS A 79 -13.37 10.49 -36.88
N CYS A 80 -12.80 9.31 -36.63
CA CYS A 80 -13.50 8.04 -36.84
C CYS A 80 -14.69 7.92 -35.87
N LEU A 81 -14.52 8.35 -34.62
CA LEU A 81 -15.56 8.32 -33.60
C LEU A 81 -16.78 9.16 -33.98
N ASP A 82 -16.58 10.34 -34.57
CA ASP A 82 -17.68 11.18 -35.09
C ASP A 82 -18.46 10.49 -36.22
N VAL A 83 -17.77 9.77 -37.11
CA VAL A 83 -18.44 9.01 -38.18
C VAL A 83 -19.25 7.85 -37.60
N LEU A 84 -18.66 7.12 -36.64
CA LEU A 84 -19.33 6.01 -35.95
C LEU A 84 -20.57 6.48 -35.20
N GLU A 85 -20.48 7.61 -34.50
CA GLU A 85 -21.64 8.23 -33.84
C GLU A 85 -22.72 8.63 -34.84
N ASN A 86 -22.37 9.33 -35.92
CA ASN A 86 -23.37 9.88 -36.83
C ASN A 86 -24.05 8.82 -37.73
N LYS A 87 -23.35 7.75 -38.09
CA LYS A 87 -23.83 6.74 -39.06
C LYS A 87 -24.12 5.37 -38.46
N TYR A 88 -23.47 5.03 -37.35
CA TYR A 88 -23.44 3.67 -36.81
C TYR A 88 -23.70 3.62 -35.29
N SER A 89 -24.36 4.64 -34.72
CA SER A 89 -24.62 4.75 -33.27
C SER A 89 -25.27 3.53 -32.65
N ASP A 90 -26.13 2.86 -33.41
CA ASP A 90 -26.93 1.72 -32.95
C ASP A 90 -26.21 0.38 -33.19
N LYS A 91 -25.04 0.42 -33.83
CA LYS A 91 -24.25 -0.76 -34.20
C LYS A 91 -22.96 -0.92 -33.40
N VAL A 92 -22.39 0.17 -32.89
CA VAL A 92 -21.12 0.15 -32.13
C VAL A 92 -21.20 0.92 -30.82
N ASP A 93 -20.45 0.49 -29.82
CA ASP A 93 -20.39 1.15 -28.51
C ASP A 93 -19.37 2.31 -28.50
N TYR A 94 -19.55 3.27 -29.42
CA TYR A 94 -18.64 4.41 -29.56
C TYR A 94 -18.54 5.26 -28.28
N LYS A 95 -19.57 5.26 -27.43
CA LYS A 95 -19.60 5.98 -26.15
C LYS A 95 -18.63 5.38 -25.14
N LEU A 96 -18.56 4.04 -25.09
CA LEU A 96 -17.57 3.34 -24.28
C LEU A 96 -16.16 3.72 -24.74
N TRP A 97 -15.91 3.68 -26.06
CA TRP A 97 -14.60 4.04 -26.61
C TRP A 97 -14.24 5.51 -26.37
N LEU A 98 -15.22 6.42 -26.44
CA LEU A 98 -15.01 7.83 -26.09
C LEU A 98 -14.59 8.00 -24.63
N TYR A 99 -15.28 7.32 -23.71
CA TYR A 99 -14.94 7.34 -22.29
C TYR A 99 -13.54 6.76 -22.02
N MET A 100 -13.22 5.65 -22.69
CA MET A 100 -11.91 5.01 -22.60
C MET A 100 -10.79 5.92 -23.12
N LEU A 101 -10.98 6.57 -24.27
CA LEU A 101 -10.03 7.56 -24.81
C LEU A 101 -9.80 8.73 -23.83
N GLY A 102 -10.87 9.23 -23.20
CA GLY A 102 -10.76 10.26 -22.16
C GLY A 102 -10.05 9.81 -20.88
N SER A 103 -9.83 8.50 -20.72
CA SER A 103 -9.04 7.93 -19.63
C SER A 103 -7.56 7.75 -19.98
N ILE A 104 -7.21 7.81 -21.27
CA ILE A 104 -5.84 7.72 -21.78
C ILE A 104 -5.21 9.11 -21.88
N ASP A 105 -5.91 10.06 -22.52
CA ASP A 105 -5.37 11.39 -22.81
C ASP A 105 -6.43 12.50 -22.63
N ARG A 106 -5.95 13.74 -22.52
CA ARG A 106 -6.79 14.93 -22.50
C ARG A 106 -7.41 15.17 -23.87
N LEU A 107 -8.70 14.87 -23.99
CA LEU A 107 -9.47 15.17 -25.19
C LEU A 107 -9.83 16.67 -25.30
N PRO A 108 -10.12 17.16 -26.52
CA PRO A 108 -10.69 18.50 -26.72
C PRO A 108 -12.02 18.69 -25.97
N ASP A 109 -12.34 19.94 -25.63
CA ASP A 109 -13.47 20.28 -24.75
C ASP A 109 -14.83 19.78 -25.27
N GLU A 110 -15.02 19.73 -26.59
CA GLU A 110 -16.24 19.24 -27.23
C GLU A 110 -16.51 17.74 -26.97
N TYR A 111 -15.45 16.93 -26.86
CA TYR A 111 -15.53 15.51 -26.53
C TYR A 111 -15.61 15.30 -25.03
N ARG A 112 -14.95 16.18 -24.26
CA ARG A 112 -14.91 16.14 -22.81
C ARG A 112 -16.29 16.36 -22.18
N SER A 113 -17.05 17.36 -22.62
CA SER A 113 -18.41 17.59 -22.12
C SER A 113 -19.29 16.36 -22.29
N ARG A 114 -19.16 15.67 -23.42
CA ARG A 114 -19.90 14.44 -23.72
C ARG A 114 -19.57 13.31 -22.76
N ILE A 115 -18.31 13.18 -22.30
CA ILE A 115 -17.89 12.18 -21.31
C ILE A 115 -18.57 12.44 -19.96
N PHE A 116 -18.68 13.70 -19.53
CA PHE A 116 -19.34 14.05 -18.27
C PHE A 116 -20.87 13.89 -18.31
N ASP A 117 -21.47 14.02 -19.50
CA ASP A 117 -22.92 13.88 -19.70
C ASP A 117 -23.39 12.42 -19.85
N VAL A 118 -22.48 11.44 -19.89
CA VAL A 118 -22.86 10.02 -20.02
C VAL A 118 -23.51 9.53 -18.72
N ASN A 119 -24.84 9.43 -18.70
CA ASN A 119 -25.55 8.74 -17.62
C ASN A 119 -25.46 7.22 -17.79
N TYR A 120 -24.42 6.63 -17.19
CA TYR A 120 -24.05 5.21 -17.29
C TYR A 120 -25.19 4.23 -16.99
N SER A 121 -26.15 4.62 -16.14
CA SER A 121 -27.27 3.77 -15.72
C SER A 121 -28.37 3.58 -16.77
N LYS A 122 -28.37 4.35 -17.87
CA LYS A 122 -29.45 4.36 -18.86
C LYS A 122 -29.10 3.75 -20.21
N TYR A 123 -27.85 3.33 -20.41
CA TYR A 123 -27.39 2.88 -21.71
C TYR A 123 -27.42 1.36 -21.79
N GLU A 124 -28.44 0.81 -22.45
CA GLU A 124 -28.40 -0.56 -22.97
C GLU A 124 -27.74 -0.53 -24.36
N PHE A 125 -26.73 -1.37 -24.57
CA PHE A 125 -26.09 -1.51 -25.88
C PHE A 125 -26.14 -2.99 -26.30
N GLY A 126 -26.98 -3.27 -27.30
CA GLY A 126 -27.07 -4.56 -27.97
C GLY A 126 -27.49 -5.75 -27.09
N ASP A 127 -27.57 -6.90 -27.74
CA ASP A 127 -27.97 -8.19 -27.15
C ASP A 127 -26.75 -9.02 -26.69
N ARG A 128 -25.61 -8.37 -26.37
CA ARG A 128 -24.33 -9.02 -26.01
C ARG A 128 -24.33 -9.71 -24.62
N GLY A 129 -25.49 -9.90 -24.02
CA GLY A 129 -25.67 -10.61 -22.74
C GLY A 129 -25.18 -9.86 -21.50
N ASP A 130 -25.43 -10.44 -20.32
CA ASP A 130 -25.17 -9.80 -19.03
C ASP A 130 -23.67 -9.62 -18.73
N SER A 131 -22.82 -10.54 -19.18
CA SER A 131 -21.36 -10.47 -18.97
C SER A 131 -20.74 -9.23 -19.62
N TYR A 132 -21.17 -8.87 -20.84
CA TYR A 132 -20.69 -7.65 -21.52
C TYR A 132 -21.22 -6.39 -20.83
N LYS A 133 -22.48 -6.40 -20.35
CA LYS A 133 -23.05 -5.30 -19.56
C LYS A 133 -22.24 -5.06 -18.28
N GLU A 134 -21.85 -6.12 -17.57
CA GLU A 134 -21.02 -6.03 -16.37
C GLU A 134 -19.60 -5.50 -16.69
N PHE A 135 -18.96 -6.01 -17.74
CA PHE A 135 -17.66 -5.53 -18.21
C PHE A 135 -17.69 -4.02 -18.50
N ARG A 136 -18.73 -3.56 -19.21
CA ARG A 136 -18.94 -2.16 -19.55
C ARG A 136 -19.16 -1.28 -18.31
N ASP A 137 -19.98 -1.74 -17.37
CA ASP A 137 -20.23 -1.06 -16.10
C ASP A 137 -18.94 -0.91 -15.27
N ARG A 138 -18.07 -1.93 -15.29
CA ARG A 138 -16.74 -1.85 -14.64
C ARG A 138 -15.86 -0.77 -15.26
N ILE A 139 -15.81 -0.65 -16.59
CA ILE A 139 -15.07 0.41 -17.28
C ILE A 139 -15.57 1.79 -16.86
N TYR A 140 -16.89 2.02 -16.89
CA TYR A 140 -17.48 3.29 -16.49
C TYR A 140 -17.31 3.62 -15.00
N LYS A 141 -17.18 2.61 -14.15
CA LYS A 141 -16.80 2.77 -12.73
C LYS A 141 -15.31 3.02 -12.52
N GLY A 142 -14.50 3.02 -13.59
CA GLY A 142 -13.04 3.12 -13.54
C GLY A 142 -12.36 1.89 -12.96
N GLN A 143 -13.02 0.74 -12.98
CA GLN A 143 -12.51 -0.54 -12.48
C GLN A 143 -11.75 -1.30 -13.58
N PHE A 144 -10.79 -0.64 -14.22
CA PHE A 144 -10.12 -1.14 -15.43
C PHE A 144 -9.39 -2.47 -15.20
N TYR A 145 -8.73 -2.65 -14.06
CA TYR A 145 -8.11 -3.93 -13.70
C TYR A 145 -9.12 -5.09 -13.69
N LEU A 146 -10.31 -4.85 -13.12
CA LEU A 146 -11.37 -5.84 -13.04
C LEU A 146 -12.01 -6.12 -14.40
N ALA A 147 -12.06 -5.11 -15.28
CA ALA A 147 -12.45 -5.28 -16.67
C ALA A 147 -11.39 -6.09 -17.46
N GLY A 148 -10.10 -5.81 -17.24
CA GLY A 148 -8.99 -6.51 -17.86
C GLY A 148 -8.95 -8.00 -17.53
N VAL A 149 -9.31 -8.38 -16.30
CA VAL A 149 -9.44 -9.80 -15.91
C VAL A 149 -10.55 -10.52 -16.70
N GLN A 150 -11.63 -9.82 -17.03
CA GLN A 150 -12.77 -10.39 -17.76
C GLN A 150 -12.60 -10.35 -19.28
N VAL A 151 -11.56 -9.68 -19.78
CA VAL A 151 -11.45 -9.31 -21.18
C VAL A 151 -11.47 -10.53 -22.10
N ASN A 152 -10.77 -11.62 -21.74
CA ASN A 152 -10.67 -12.85 -22.54
C ASN A 152 -11.97 -13.67 -22.55
N ASP A 153 -12.83 -13.48 -21.54
CA ASP A 153 -14.10 -14.22 -21.42
C ASP A 153 -15.25 -13.46 -22.10
N VAL A 154 -15.08 -12.16 -22.34
CA VAL A 154 -16.12 -11.25 -22.84
C VAL A 154 -15.87 -10.82 -24.28
N LEU A 155 -14.61 -10.61 -24.68
CA LEU A 155 -14.24 -10.12 -26.01
C LEU A 155 -13.84 -11.28 -26.93
N GLY A 156 -14.28 -11.22 -28.19
CA GLY A 156 -13.90 -12.16 -29.25
C GLY A 156 -12.88 -11.58 -30.23
N ASP A 157 -12.88 -12.10 -31.46
CA ASP A 157 -11.92 -11.72 -32.51
C ASP A 157 -12.39 -10.57 -33.42
N SER A 158 -13.54 -9.96 -33.12
CA SER A 158 -14.10 -8.87 -33.93
C SER A 158 -13.21 -7.62 -33.89
N ILE A 159 -13.29 -6.75 -34.91
CA ILE A 159 -12.50 -5.50 -34.94
C ILE A 159 -12.91 -4.59 -33.75
N GLU A 160 -14.19 -4.57 -33.40
CA GLU A 160 -14.73 -3.84 -32.24
C GLU A 160 -14.10 -4.30 -30.93
N ASP A 161 -13.96 -5.61 -30.77
CA ASP A 161 -13.35 -6.23 -29.59
C ASP A 161 -11.85 -5.93 -29.53
N LYS A 162 -11.15 -5.95 -30.67
CA LYS A 162 -9.73 -5.55 -30.76
C LYS A 162 -9.51 -4.09 -30.38
N ILE A 163 -10.38 -3.18 -30.84
CA ILE A 163 -10.34 -1.76 -30.46
C ILE A 163 -10.53 -1.63 -28.95
N THR A 164 -11.55 -2.31 -28.40
CA THR A 164 -11.84 -2.28 -26.96
C THR A 164 -10.68 -2.82 -26.14
N PHE A 165 -10.07 -3.93 -26.58
CA PHE A 165 -8.91 -4.53 -25.94
C PHE A 165 -7.72 -3.56 -25.90
N LEU A 166 -7.35 -2.97 -27.04
CA LEU A 166 -6.21 -2.04 -27.12
C LEU A 166 -6.41 -0.79 -26.26
N LEU A 167 -7.62 -0.23 -26.26
CA LEU A 167 -7.94 0.91 -25.38
C LEU A 167 -7.81 0.52 -23.90
N LEU A 168 -8.25 -0.69 -23.52
CA LEU A 168 -8.19 -1.14 -22.14
C LEU A 168 -6.74 -1.41 -21.68
N ASP A 169 -5.91 -1.95 -22.58
CA ASP A 169 -4.49 -2.19 -22.36
C ASP A 169 -3.75 -0.87 -22.10
N GLU A 170 -3.96 0.13 -22.96
CA GLU A 170 -3.38 1.46 -22.81
C GLU A 170 -3.82 2.14 -21.50
N ILE A 171 -5.10 2.07 -21.16
CA ILE A 171 -5.61 2.60 -19.87
C ILE A 171 -4.94 1.89 -18.69
N SER A 172 -4.70 0.59 -18.79
CA SER A 172 -4.10 -0.19 -17.70
C SER A 172 -2.67 0.27 -17.40
N GLU A 173 -1.89 0.62 -18.42
CA GLU A 173 -0.56 1.20 -18.24
C GLU A 173 -0.63 2.62 -17.64
N VAL A 174 -1.54 3.47 -18.14
CA VAL A 174 -1.76 4.83 -17.57
C VAL A 174 -2.18 4.76 -16.09
N GLU A 175 -3.09 3.85 -15.73
CA GLU A 175 -3.53 3.66 -14.35
C GLU A 175 -2.42 3.18 -13.42
N LYS A 176 -1.53 2.33 -13.92
CA LYS A 176 -0.36 1.86 -13.18
C LYS A 176 0.63 2.98 -12.93
N GLU A 177 0.93 3.80 -13.93
CA GLU A 177 1.77 4.99 -13.76
C GLU A 177 1.16 5.97 -12.74
N ASN A 178 -0.14 6.24 -12.86
CA ASN A 178 -0.88 7.08 -11.92
C ASN A 178 -0.88 6.49 -10.50
N TYR A 179 -1.00 5.17 -10.36
CA TYR A 179 -0.90 4.46 -9.07
C TYR A 179 0.46 4.71 -8.42
N ASP A 180 1.54 4.43 -9.15
CA ASP A 180 2.90 4.51 -8.62
C ASP A 180 3.28 5.94 -8.25
N LYS A 181 2.86 6.91 -9.08
CA LYS A 181 3.03 8.33 -8.80
C LYS A 181 2.25 8.77 -7.57
N THR A 182 0.98 8.35 -7.44
CA THR A 182 0.15 8.61 -6.25
C THR A 182 0.84 8.10 -4.98
N MET A 183 1.26 6.84 -4.97
CA MET A 183 1.89 6.24 -3.79
C MET A 183 3.23 6.89 -3.45
N THR A 184 4.00 7.33 -4.44
CA THR A 184 5.25 8.07 -4.24
C THR A 184 5.00 9.43 -3.59
N LEU A 185 4.01 10.20 -4.08
CA LEU A 185 3.64 11.49 -3.49
C LEU A 185 3.13 11.34 -2.05
N ILE A 186 2.32 10.32 -1.78
CA ILE A 186 1.85 9.99 -0.42
C ILE A 186 3.03 9.71 0.52
N ARG A 187 3.98 8.85 0.11
CA ARG A 187 5.17 8.49 0.92
C ARG A 187 6.04 9.71 1.22
N ASN A 188 6.15 10.62 0.27
CA ASN A 188 6.93 11.85 0.40
C ASN A 188 6.15 13.01 1.07
N LYS A 189 4.90 12.78 1.49
CA LYS A 189 4.01 13.78 2.12
C LYS A 189 3.80 15.04 1.26
N LYS A 190 3.84 14.90 -0.06
CA LYS A 190 3.62 15.99 -1.03
C LYS A 190 2.14 16.07 -1.40
N TYR A 191 1.31 16.54 -0.47
CA TYR A 191 -0.15 16.54 -0.64
C TYR A 191 -0.64 17.59 -1.64
N ASP A 192 0.04 18.73 -1.77
CA ASP A 192 -0.28 19.78 -2.74
C ASP A 192 -0.15 19.26 -4.18
N GLU A 193 1.01 18.69 -4.52
CA GLU A 193 1.26 18.08 -5.84
C GLU A 193 0.27 16.94 -6.14
N LEU A 194 -0.15 16.20 -5.11
CA LEU A 194 -1.12 15.12 -5.26
C LEU A 194 -2.52 15.67 -5.53
N TYR A 195 -2.91 16.75 -4.86
CA TYR A 195 -4.18 17.44 -5.09
C TYR A 195 -4.25 17.99 -6.52
N GLU A 196 -3.22 18.71 -6.97
CA GLU A 196 -3.14 19.26 -8.35
C GLU A 196 -3.24 18.17 -9.41
N MET A 197 -2.57 17.02 -9.20
CA MET A 197 -2.64 15.88 -10.11
C MET A 197 -4.08 15.35 -10.25
N TYR A 198 -4.77 15.17 -9.12
CA TYR A 198 -6.14 14.67 -9.11
C TYR A 198 -7.17 15.71 -9.57
N GLU A 199 -6.91 16.99 -9.36
CA GLU A 199 -7.69 18.10 -9.93
C GLU A 199 -7.62 18.08 -11.46
N LYS A 200 -6.41 17.90 -12.01
CA LYS A 200 -6.21 17.76 -13.46
C LYS A 200 -6.99 16.55 -14.01
N LEU A 201 -6.92 15.40 -13.35
CA LEU A 201 -7.69 14.21 -13.75
C LEU A 201 -9.21 14.46 -13.68
N ALA A 202 -9.68 15.09 -12.59
CA ALA A 202 -11.10 15.42 -12.40
C ALA A 202 -11.61 16.40 -13.47
N SER A 203 -10.73 17.27 -13.99
CA SER A 203 -11.06 18.15 -15.10
C SER A 203 -11.17 17.39 -16.43
N GLN A 204 -10.45 16.28 -16.61
CA GLN A 204 -10.38 15.53 -17.87
C GLN A 204 -11.53 14.53 -18.00
N ARG A 205 -11.83 13.79 -16.93
CA ARG A 205 -12.86 12.75 -16.91
C ARG A 205 -13.49 12.62 -15.51
N PRO A 206 -14.65 11.95 -15.39
CA PRO A 206 -15.15 11.49 -14.12
C PRO A 206 -14.11 10.65 -13.38
N LEU A 207 -13.88 10.98 -12.10
CA LEU A 207 -13.00 10.21 -11.23
C LEU A 207 -13.69 8.91 -10.81
N SER A 208 -12.94 7.82 -10.79
CA SER A 208 -13.38 6.56 -10.20
C SER A 208 -13.59 6.71 -8.68
N PHE A 209 -14.20 5.70 -8.08
CA PHE A 209 -14.48 5.69 -6.64
C PHE A 209 -13.24 5.95 -5.78
N SER A 210 -12.12 5.28 -6.08
CA SER A 210 -10.87 5.41 -5.32
C SER A 210 -10.23 6.78 -5.54
N GLU A 211 -10.18 7.24 -6.79
CA GLU A 211 -9.60 8.54 -7.17
C GLU A 211 -10.37 9.71 -6.53
N ARG A 212 -11.71 9.63 -6.51
CA ARG A 212 -12.54 10.62 -5.84
C ARG A 212 -12.23 10.72 -4.35
N GLY A 213 -12.05 9.58 -3.68
CA GLY A 213 -11.66 9.58 -2.27
C GLY A 213 -10.28 10.20 -2.04
N VAL A 214 -9.30 9.92 -2.91
CA VAL A 214 -7.97 10.55 -2.83
C VAL A 214 -8.06 12.06 -3.05
N TYR A 215 -8.82 12.50 -4.06
CA TYR A 215 -9.02 13.92 -4.36
C TYR A 215 -9.66 14.68 -3.18
N LEU A 216 -10.70 14.13 -2.57
CA LEU A 216 -11.34 14.72 -1.39
C LEU A 216 -10.38 14.80 -0.19
N LEU A 217 -9.67 13.70 0.11
CA LEU A 217 -8.73 13.66 1.23
C LEU A 217 -7.58 14.65 1.05
N THR A 218 -7.02 14.72 -0.14
CA THR A 218 -5.91 15.64 -0.42
C THR A 218 -6.37 17.09 -0.37
N GLY A 219 -7.58 17.39 -0.85
CA GLY A 219 -8.18 18.72 -0.67
C GLY A 219 -8.34 19.12 0.79
N ASP A 220 -8.83 18.20 1.64
CA ASP A 220 -8.94 18.44 3.08
C ASP A 220 -7.57 18.57 3.77
N LEU A 221 -6.55 17.82 3.33
CA LEU A 221 -5.20 17.86 3.89
C LEU A 221 -4.42 19.12 3.52
N VAL A 222 -4.66 19.68 2.33
CA VAL A 222 -4.02 20.90 1.83
C VAL A 222 -4.76 22.16 2.31
N SER A 223 -6.06 22.05 2.59
CA SER A 223 -6.87 23.15 3.09
C SER A 223 -6.44 23.60 4.48
N ASP A 224 -6.45 24.93 4.71
CA ASP A 224 -6.31 25.55 6.04
C ASP A 224 -7.60 25.49 6.87
N GLU A 225 -8.70 24.98 6.31
CA GLU A 225 -9.97 24.85 7.03
C GLU A 225 -9.90 23.82 8.15
N GLU A 226 -10.58 24.11 9.27
CA GLU A 226 -10.84 23.10 10.30
C GLU A 226 -11.67 21.93 9.74
N LEU A 227 -11.22 20.71 10.06
CA LEU A 227 -11.84 19.47 9.61
C LEU A 227 -13.03 19.07 10.49
N ARG A 228 -14.09 19.88 10.43
CA ARG A 228 -15.35 19.60 11.15
C ARG A 228 -16.21 18.56 10.42
N GLU A 229 -16.72 17.59 11.17
CA GLU A 229 -17.65 16.59 10.64
C GLU A 229 -18.92 17.23 10.06
N ARG A 230 -19.37 16.72 8.92
CA ARG A 230 -20.58 17.17 8.22
C ARG A 230 -21.76 16.22 8.51
N GLN A 231 -22.96 16.77 8.50
CA GLN A 231 -24.20 16.01 8.65
C GLN A 231 -24.65 15.44 7.31
N GLY A 232 -25.20 14.22 7.34
CA GLY A 232 -25.65 13.52 6.14
C GLY A 232 -25.59 11.99 6.26
N PRO A 233 -26.29 11.28 5.36
CA PRO A 233 -26.21 9.83 5.25
C PRO A 233 -24.90 9.39 4.61
N SER A 234 -24.35 8.26 5.05
CA SER A 234 -23.20 7.60 4.44
C SER A 234 -23.59 6.21 3.97
N ARG A 235 -23.34 5.88 2.71
CA ARG A 235 -23.57 4.54 2.14
C ARG A 235 -22.27 3.79 1.87
N ASN A 236 -21.17 4.51 1.77
CA ASN A 236 -19.85 3.97 1.46
C ASN A 236 -18.73 4.84 2.09
N ILE A 237 -17.48 4.39 1.93
CA ILE A 237 -16.32 5.04 2.54
C ILE A 237 -16.01 6.43 1.98
N VAL A 238 -16.32 6.68 0.70
CA VAL A 238 -16.12 8.00 0.07
C VAL A 238 -17.15 8.99 0.60
N ASP A 239 -18.37 8.55 0.92
CA ASP A 239 -19.34 9.39 1.63
C ASP A 239 -18.83 9.75 3.03
N LEU A 240 -18.22 8.80 3.76
CA LEU A 240 -17.62 9.07 5.07
C LEU A 240 -16.47 10.08 4.97
N ILE A 241 -15.61 9.95 3.95
CA ILE A 241 -14.54 10.91 3.65
C ILE A 241 -15.12 12.29 3.35
N TYR A 242 -16.12 12.38 2.47
CA TYR A 242 -16.80 13.63 2.13
C TYR A 242 -17.44 14.30 3.34
N LEU A 243 -17.98 13.50 4.26
CA LEU A 243 -18.57 13.96 5.53
C LEU A 243 -17.53 14.23 6.62
N ARG A 244 -16.23 14.07 6.32
CA ARG A 244 -15.09 14.21 7.25
C ARG A 244 -15.15 13.29 8.47
N ARG A 245 -15.86 12.16 8.38
CA ARG A 245 -15.98 11.14 9.45
C ARG A 245 -14.84 10.13 9.38
N TYR A 246 -13.59 10.60 9.46
CA TYR A 246 -12.42 9.77 9.16
C TYR A 246 -12.21 8.62 10.15
N ALA A 247 -12.62 8.77 11.42
CA ALA A 247 -12.55 7.68 12.40
C ALA A 247 -13.46 6.50 12.01
N GLN A 248 -14.66 6.78 11.50
CA GLN A 248 -15.57 5.77 10.98
C GLN A 248 -15.00 5.15 9.70
N ALA A 249 -14.47 5.96 8.79
CA ALA A 249 -13.81 5.48 7.58
C ALA A 249 -12.63 4.54 7.90
N LEU A 250 -11.80 4.85 8.91
CA LEU A 250 -10.73 3.96 9.36
C LEU A 250 -11.25 2.62 9.86
N ASN A 251 -12.33 2.62 10.63
CA ASN A 251 -12.95 1.39 11.12
C ASN A 251 -13.49 0.54 9.97
N ASP A 252 -14.07 1.16 8.95
CA ASP A 252 -14.54 0.44 7.76
C ASP A 252 -13.37 -0.14 6.94
N PHE A 253 -12.27 0.61 6.76
CA PHE A 253 -11.05 0.06 6.15
C PHE A 253 -10.48 -1.13 6.94
N ARG A 254 -10.57 -1.09 8.27
CA ARG A 254 -10.12 -2.18 9.16
C ARG A 254 -10.99 -3.41 9.01
N LYS A 255 -12.32 -3.26 8.93
CA LYS A 255 -13.28 -4.36 8.73
C LYS A 255 -13.15 -5.00 7.36
N GLU A 256 -13.01 -4.21 6.30
CA GLU A 256 -12.91 -4.71 4.93
C GLU A 256 -11.57 -5.37 4.60
N ASN A 257 -10.56 -5.20 5.47
CA ASN A 257 -9.28 -5.88 5.35
C ASN A 257 -8.55 -5.50 4.02
N LYS A 258 -8.64 -4.21 3.63
CA LYS A 258 -8.14 -3.61 2.36
C LYS A 258 -6.98 -2.60 2.58
N ARG A 259 -6.20 -2.72 3.65
CA ARG A 259 -5.23 -1.69 4.09
C ARG A 259 -4.04 -1.46 3.15
N ALA A 260 -3.47 -2.52 2.57
CA ALA A 260 -2.21 -2.46 1.83
C ALA A 260 -2.33 -2.03 0.36
N SER A 261 -3.51 -2.20 -0.25
CA SER A 261 -3.73 -1.98 -1.70
C SER A 261 -4.60 -0.76 -2.01
N ASN A 262 -5.00 0.01 -0.99
CA ASN A 262 -5.92 1.13 -1.17
C ASN A 262 -5.20 2.48 -1.00
N ARG A 263 -5.12 3.25 -2.10
CA ARG A 263 -4.52 4.60 -2.14
C ARG A 263 -5.12 5.57 -1.08
N MET A 264 -6.36 5.36 -0.66
CA MET A 264 -7.04 6.21 0.33
C MET A 264 -6.61 5.94 1.77
N TYR A 265 -6.27 4.70 2.13
CA TYR A 265 -6.08 4.32 3.55
C TYR A 265 -4.97 5.13 4.25
N PRO A 266 -3.76 5.31 3.67
CA PRO A 266 -2.73 6.15 4.28
C PRO A 266 -3.18 7.61 4.46
N LEU A 267 -3.95 8.14 3.52
CA LEU A 267 -4.45 9.52 3.57
C LEU A 267 -5.52 9.68 4.65
N VAL A 268 -6.41 8.70 4.82
CA VAL A 268 -7.41 8.71 5.90
C VAL A 268 -6.75 8.64 7.27
N LEU A 269 -5.65 7.89 7.43
CA LEU A 269 -4.88 7.89 8.68
C LEU A 269 -4.37 9.29 9.03
N VAL A 270 -3.79 9.98 8.04
CA VAL A 270 -3.27 11.35 8.24
C VAL A 270 -4.40 12.33 8.54
N ALA A 271 -5.52 12.27 7.80
CA ALA A 271 -6.67 13.13 8.03
C ALA A 271 -7.32 12.88 9.41
N ALA A 272 -7.42 11.63 9.85
CA ALA A 272 -7.92 11.28 11.17
C ALA A 272 -6.99 11.78 12.28
N ASP A 273 -5.66 11.69 12.11
CA ASP A 273 -4.69 12.23 13.07
C ASP A 273 -4.79 13.76 13.14
N ARG A 274 -4.94 14.43 12.00
CA ARG A 274 -5.18 15.88 11.93
C ARG A 274 -6.44 16.29 12.70
N VAL A 275 -7.56 15.57 12.53
CA VAL A 275 -8.80 15.83 13.30
C VAL A 275 -8.58 15.65 14.81
N LYS A 276 -7.82 14.62 15.23
CA LYS A 276 -7.48 14.44 16.65
C LYS A 276 -6.64 15.61 17.18
N ILE A 277 -5.64 16.06 16.42
CA ILE A 277 -4.79 17.19 16.77
C ILE A 277 -5.63 18.47 16.89
N GLU A 278 -6.48 18.78 15.90
CA GLU A 278 -7.34 19.97 15.91
C GLU A 278 -8.29 19.98 17.13
N ASN A 279 -8.82 18.83 17.49
CA ASN A 279 -9.74 18.68 18.64
C ASN A 279 -9.03 18.59 20.00
N ALA A 280 -7.71 18.40 20.05
CA ALA A 280 -6.98 18.22 21.30
C ALA A 280 -7.10 19.43 22.21
N LYS A 281 -7.38 19.19 23.49
CA LYS A 281 -7.48 20.21 24.52
C LYS A 281 -6.50 19.93 25.65
N PHE A 282 -6.14 20.96 26.39
CA PHE A 282 -5.28 20.81 27.56
C PHE A 282 -5.98 20.01 28.66
N GLU A 283 -7.30 20.19 28.79
CA GLU A 283 -8.14 19.47 29.74
C GLU A 283 -8.11 17.95 29.52
N ASP A 284 -7.95 17.50 28.28
CA ASP A 284 -7.84 16.07 27.97
C ASP A 284 -6.58 15.44 28.59
N ILE A 285 -5.51 16.22 28.77
CA ILE A 285 -4.28 15.76 29.44
C ILE A 285 -4.52 15.65 30.94
N ILE A 286 -5.24 16.60 31.54
CA ILE A 286 -5.58 16.56 32.97
C ILE A 286 -6.45 15.34 33.28
N GLU A 287 -7.42 15.04 32.41
CA GLU A 287 -8.25 13.84 32.53
C GLU A 287 -7.40 12.56 32.45
N ALA A 288 -6.50 12.46 31.47
CA ALA A 288 -5.60 11.31 31.31
C ALA A 288 -4.68 11.12 32.54
N VAL A 289 -4.13 12.21 33.08
CA VAL A 289 -3.32 12.18 34.31
C VAL A 289 -4.12 11.67 35.50
N THR A 290 -5.38 12.08 35.63
CA THR A 290 -6.27 11.63 36.72
C THR A 290 -6.60 10.14 36.63
N ASN A 291 -6.64 9.60 35.41
CA ASN A 291 -6.92 8.18 35.17
C ASN A 291 -5.68 7.28 35.33
N GLY A 292 -4.46 7.85 35.30
CA GLY A 292 -3.19 7.14 35.56
C GLY A 292 -2.69 6.23 34.43
N GLU A 293 -3.29 6.28 33.24
CA GLU A 293 -2.82 5.49 32.10
C GLU A 293 -1.71 6.25 31.33
N VAL A 294 -0.45 5.87 31.58
CA VAL A 294 0.74 6.51 30.97
C VAL A 294 0.60 6.64 29.45
N ASP A 295 0.19 5.59 28.75
CA ASP A 295 0.06 5.62 27.29
C ASP A 295 -0.97 6.65 26.79
N ASP A 296 -2.07 6.85 27.52
CA ASP A 296 -3.07 7.89 27.18
C ASP A 296 -2.47 9.29 27.41
N ILE A 297 -1.77 9.51 28.53
CA ILE A 297 -1.09 10.79 28.83
C ILE A 297 -0.11 11.14 27.70
N LEU A 298 0.74 10.19 27.29
CA LEU A 298 1.73 10.39 26.24
C LEU A 298 1.08 10.77 24.90
N GLU A 299 -0.05 10.17 24.55
CA GLU A 299 -0.80 10.47 23.33
C GLU A 299 -1.48 11.84 23.42
N LYS A 300 -2.14 12.18 24.54
CA LYS A 300 -2.78 13.50 24.71
C LYS A 300 -1.76 14.63 24.68
N VAL A 301 -0.59 14.44 25.30
CA VAL A 301 0.54 15.38 25.24
C VAL A 301 1.01 15.56 23.80
N ARG A 302 1.20 14.46 23.04
CA ARG A 302 1.58 14.52 21.61
C ARG A 302 0.58 15.36 20.82
N LEU A 303 -0.71 15.05 20.94
CA LEU A 303 -1.77 15.70 20.17
C LEU A 303 -1.83 17.21 20.47
N TYR A 304 -1.83 17.58 21.75
CA TYR A 304 -1.96 18.97 22.18
C TYR A 304 -0.72 19.82 21.83
N LEU A 305 0.49 19.32 22.09
CA LEU A 305 1.71 20.05 21.73
C LEU A 305 1.86 20.22 20.22
N THR A 306 1.41 19.23 19.43
CA THR A 306 1.38 19.36 17.98
C THR A 306 0.40 20.45 17.54
N LYS A 307 -0.79 20.53 18.15
CA LYS A 307 -1.80 21.56 17.87
C LYS A 307 -1.27 22.98 18.09
N ILE A 308 -0.56 23.23 19.19
CA ILE A 308 -0.03 24.57 19.51
C ILE A 308 1.31 24.88 18.82
N GLY A 309 1.77 24.03 17.89
CA GLY A 309 3.02 24.22 17.15
C GLY A 309 4.29 23.97 17.98
N CYS A 310 4.18 23.29 19.13
CA CYS A 310 5.26 22.99 20.06
C CYS A 310 5.69 21.51 19.99
N SER A 311 5.60 20.89 18.81
CA SER A 311 5.84 19.45 18.60
C SER A 311 7.28 19.02 18.93
N ASN A 312 8.25 19.94 18.86
CA ASN A 312 9.63 19.73 19.27
C ASN A 312 9.77 19.36 20.75
N TYR A 313 8.82 19.76 21.61
CA TYR A 313 8.84 19.46 23.05
C TYR A 313 8.16 18.15 23.43
N VAL A 314 7.46 17.47 22.51
CA VAL A 314 6.70 16.23 22.79
C VAL A 314 7.57 15.19 23.48
N LYS A 315 8.75 14.91 22.92
CA LYS A 315 9.65 13.91 23.48
C LYS A 315 10.10 14.28 24.89
N TYR A 316 10.40 15.55 25.13
CA TYR A 316 10.84 16.02 26.44
C TYR A 316 9.75 15.88 27.50
N VAL A 317 8.52 16.33 27.22
CA VAL A 317 7.41 16.20 28.18
C VAL A 317 7.09 14.72 28.42
N ASN A 318 7.11 13.89 27.38
CA ASN A 318 6.92 12.45 27.50
C ASN A 318 8.01 11.79 28.36
N ASP A 319 9.27 12.19 28.18
CA ASP A 319 10.39 11.72 29.01
C ASP A 319 10.19 12.12 30.49
N LEU A 320 9.61 13.29 30.79
CA LEU A 320 9.26 13.69 32.15
C LEU A 320 8.10 12.88 32.74
N VAL A 321 7.07 12.54 31.95
CA VAL A 321 5.99 11.64 32.39
C VAL A 321 6.57 10.28 32.78
N LEU A 322 7.48 9.75 31.97
CA LEU A 322 8.17 8.48 32.28
C LEU A 322 9.06 8.58 33.54
N LEU A 323 9.67 9.73 33.82
CA LEU A 323 10.38 9.96 35.08
C LEU A 323 9.41 9.98 36.27
N GLY A 324 8.27 10.66 36.14
CA GLY A 324 7.22 10.69 37.17
C GLY A 324 6.70 9.30 37.51
N GLU A 325 6.51 8.44 36.50
CA GLU A 325 6.14 7.03 36.69
C GLU A 325 7.19 6.26 37.52
N LEU A 326 8.49 6.50 37.24
CA LEU A 326 9.58 5.89 38.02
C LEU A 326 9.69 6.44 39.45
N ASP A 327 9.18 7.64 39.70
CA ASP A 327 9.10 8.27 41.02
C ASP A 327 7.83 7.88 41.80
N GLY A 328 6.85 7.24 41.14
CA GLY A 328 5.52 7.03 41.71
C GLY A 328 4.75 8.34 41.91
N ASP A 329 5.05 9.36 41.10
CA ASP A 329 4.34 10.65 41.09
C ASP A 329 3.03 10.51 40.31
N GLU A 330 1.95 10.20 41.03
CA GLU A 330 0.59 10.02 40.47
C GLU A 330 0.08 11.24 39.69
N LEU A 331 0.64 12.43 39.94
CA LEU A 331 0.23 13.67 39.28
C LEU A 331 1.18 14.11 38.16
N TYR A 332 2.28 13.39 37.95
CA TYR A 332 3.33 13.72 36.98
C TYR A 332 3.71 15.21 37.05
N SER A 333 3.90 15.70 38.28
CA SER A 333 3.93 17.11 38.67
C SER A 333 4.95 17.91 37.87
N GLU A 334 6.14 17.34 37.65
CA GLU A 334 7.20 17.98 36.86
C GLU A 334 6.84 18.08 35.37
N ALA A 335 6.30 17.00 34.79
CA ALA A 335 5.85 17.01 33.41
C ALA A 335 4.74 18.06 33.19
N MET A 336 3.79 18.16 34.12
CA MET A 336 2.69 19.12 34.05
C MET A 336 3.15 20.56 34.26
N LEU A 337 4.12 20.80 35.14
CA LEU A 337 4.71 22.12 35.34
C LEU A 337 5.46 22.60 34.09
N GLU A 338 6.33 21.76 33.54
CA GLU A 338 7.10 22.10 32.34
C GLU A 338 6.20 22.26 31.12
N LEU A 339 5.20 21.38 30.95
CA LEU A 339 4.17 21.52 29.93
C LEU A 339 3.45 22.88 30.06
N SER A 340 3.07 23.31 31.27
CA SER A 340 2.46 24.62 31.50
C SER A 340 3.38 25.78 31.11
N LEU A 341 4.67 25.69 31.41
CA LEU A 341 5.66 26.70 31.04
C LEU A 341 5.88 26.78 29.53
N ILE A 342 5.94 25.62 28.84
CA ILE A 342 6.03 25.53 27.38
C ILE A 342 4.80 26.20 26.74
N CYS A 343 3.60 25.86 27.21
CA CYS A 343 2.35 26.43 26.69
C CYS A 343 2.27 27.95 26.87
N LYS A 344 2.91 28.50 27.91
CA LYS A 344 2.97 29.94 28.18
C LYS A 344 4.15 30.64 27.50
N GLY A 345 5.00 29.92 26.78
CA GLY A 345 6.23 30.46 26.16
C GLY A 345 7.31 30.88 27.16
N ASN A 346 7.22 30.44 28.42
CA ASN A 346 8.13 30.80 29.51
C ASN A 346 9.15 29.70 29.84
N PHE A 347 9.18 28.64 29.04
CA PHE A 347 10.06 27.51 29.24
C PHE A 347 11.54 27.90 29.13
N LYS A 348 12.34 27.48 30.10
CA LYS A 348 13.80 27.64 30.12
C LYS A 348 14.42 26.30 30.48
N PHE A 349 15.05 25.67 29.50
CA PHE A 349 15.68 24.39 29.72
C PHE A 349 16.96 24.52 30.55
N ASP A 350 17.03 23.81 31.68
CA ASP A 350 18.25 23.64 32.47
C ASP A 350 18.71 22.18 32.47
N ALA A 351 19.81 21.93 31.76
CA ALA A 351 20.41 20.60 31.66
C ALA A 351 21.20 20.18 32.91
N THR A 352 21.52 21.12 33.81
CA THR A 352 22.36 20.88 34.99
C THR A 352 21.76 19.80 35.87
N ARG A 353 20.45 19.94 36.14
CA ARG A 353 19.70 18.98 36.95
C ARG A 353 19.72 17.57 36.33
N PHE A 354 19.33 17.43 35.05
CA PHE A 354 19.30 16.13 34.38
C PHE A 354 20.70 15.50 34.25
N THR A 355 21.75 16.33 34.13
CA THR A 355 23.14 15.85 34.14
C THR A 355 23.52 15.29 35.51
N GLN A 356 23.14 15.98 36.60
CA GLN A 356 23.36 15.50 37.95
C GLN A 356 22.55 14.22 38.23
N ASP A 357 21.26 14.23 37.90
CA ASP A 357 20.35 13.09 38.09
C ASP A 357 20.79 11.88 37.28
N PHE A 358 21.38 12.08 36.09
CA PHE A 358 22.03 11.02 35.33
C PHE A 358 23.15 10.32 36.12
N TYR A 359 24.07 11.07 36.71
CA TYR A 359 25.19 10.49 37.47
C TYR A 359 24.73 9.88 38.79
N VAL A 360 23.73 10.48 39.46
CA VAL A 360 23.10 9.92 40.66
C VAL A 360 22.38 8.60 40.33
N ALA A 361 21.60 8.56 39.25
CA ALA A 361 20.92 7.35 38.80
C ALA A 361 21.91 6.25 38.41
N LEU A 362 23.01 6.59 37.72
CA LEU A 362 24.09 5.64 37.43
C LEU A 362 24.75 5.09 38.69
N TYR A 363 25.02 5.95 39.68
CA TYR A 363 25.57 5.54 40.96
C TYR A 363 24.62 4.59 41.71
N ASN A 364 23.33 4.89 41.69
CA ASN A 364 22.26 4.08 42.28
C ASN A 364 21.88 2.85 41.45
N LYS A 365 22.47 2.66 40.25
CA LYS A 365 22.19 1.57 39.30
C LYS A 365 20.75 1.58 38.73
N ASP A 366 20.11 2.74 38.74
CA ASP A 366 18.82 2.96 38.07
C ASP A 366 19.07 3.35 36.60
N PHE A 367 19.26 2.33 35.75
CA PHE A 367 19.63 2.56 34.35
C PHE A 367 18.49 3.06 33.48
N LYS A 368 17.22 2.78 33.84
CA LYS A 368 16.06 3.32 33.12
C LYS A 368 16.03 4.84 33.28
N ARG A 369 16.09 5.33 34.53
CA ARG A 369 16.18 6.77 34.82
C ARG A 369 17.42 7.40 34.18
N ALA A 370 18.58 6.77 34.32
CA ALA A 370 19.81 7.29 33.71
C ALA A 370 19.69 7.41 32.17
N LYS A 371 19.00 6.48 31.50
CA LYS A 371 18.80 6.54 30.05
C LYS A 371 17.87 7.70 29.67
N ILE A 372 16.76 7.89 30.39
CA ILE A 372 15.83 9.00 30.16
C ILE A 372 16.55 10.34 30.37
N CYS A 373 17.27 10.52 31.48
CA CYS A 373 18.03 11.75 31.73
C CYS A 373 19.08 12.03 30.64
N LEU A 374 19.77 10.98 30.16
CA LEU A 374 20.73 11.11 29.06
C LEU A 374 20.06 11.53 27.75
N ASP A 375 18.89 10.98 27.46
CA ASP A 375 18.11 11.34 26.28
C ASP A 375 17.64 12.80 26.39
N ILE A 376 17.12 13.25 27.53
CA ILE A 376 16.77 14.67 27.78
C ILE A 376 17.98 15.59 27.52
N VAL A 377 19.13 15.31 28.13
CA VAL A 377 20.35 16.14 27.97
C VAL A 377 20.83 16.15 26.51
N SER A 378 20.70 15.04 25.79
CA SER A 378 21.12 14.95 24.38
C SER A 378 20.31 15.85 23.44
N HIS A 379 19.08 16.22 23.81
CA HIS A 379 18.23 17.14 23.04
C HIS A 379 18.32 18.60 23.53
N SER A 380 19.25 18.93 24.44
CA SER A 380 19.42 20.29 25.00
C SER A 380 19.42 21.40 23.95
N SER A 381 20.12 21.19 22.82
CA SER A 381 20.19 22.18 21.74
C SER A 381 18.86 22.40 21.02
N THR A 382 17.96 21.41 21.02
CA THR A 382 16.61 21.53 20.45
C THR A 382 15.73 22.48 21.27
N PHE A 383 16.12 22.77 22.51
CA PHE A 383 15.39 23.56 23.48
C PHE A 383 16.03 24.93 23.77
N ASN A 384 16.90 25.40 22.88
CA ASN A 384 17.75 26.59 23.11
C ASN A 384 18.64 26.50 24.36
N GLY A 385 18.89 25.28 24.85
CA GLY A 385 19.83 25.00 25.92
C GLY A 385 21.28 25.00 25.45
N PRO A 386 22.25 24.90 26.39
CA PRO A 386 23.66 24.80 26.05
C PRO A 386 23.92 23.54 25.22
N LYS A 387 24.82 23.65 24.23
CA LYS A 387 25.29 22.49 23.46
C LYS A 387 26.17 21.62 24.36
N ILE A 388 25.62 20.50 24.83
CA ILE A 388 26.32 19.58 25.73
C ILE A 388 26.84 18.39 24.94
N ASP A 389 28.14 18.13 25.04
CA ASP A 389 28.74 16.92 24.51
C ASP A 389 28.44 15.72 25.44
N VAL A 390 27.40 14.96 25.07
CA VAL A 390 26.98 13.76 25.80
C VAL A 390 27.86 12.53 25.52
N THR A 391 28.94 12.64 24.72
CA THR A 391 29.77 11.48 24.36
C THR A 391 30.37 10.82 25.59
N LYS A 392 30.90 11.61 26.53
CA LYS A 392 31.45 11.09 27.80
C LYS A 392 30.38 10.45 28.67
N MET A 393 29.19 11.04 28.74
CA MET A 393 28.05 10.47 29.48
C MET A 393 27.60 9.14 28.86
N ASN A 394 27.44 9.07 27.53
CA ASN A 394 27.12 7.83 26.81
C ASN A 394 28.15 6.72 27.04
N VAL A 395 29.44 7.04 26.99
CA VAL A 395 30.53 6.08 27.27
C VAL A 395 30.46 5.60 28.72
N THR A 396 30.19 6.52 29.66
CA THR A 396 30.09 6.20 31.09
C THR A 396 28.87 5.33 31.37
N TYR A 397 27.69 5.69 30.86
CA TYR A 397 26.48 4.88 30.90
C TYR A 397 26.73 3.48 30.35
N SER A 398 27.30 3.38 29.14
CA SER A 398 27.58 2.10 28.50
C SER A 398 28.57 1.24 29.27
N ARG A 399 29.55 1.86 29.94
CA ARG A 399 30.55 1.17 30.75
C ARG A 399 29.96 0.70 32.08
N GLU A 400 29.29 1.58 32.81
CA GLU A 400 28.68 1.26 34.11
C GLU A 400 27.53 0.27 33.96
N PHE A 401 26.71 0.40 32.91
CA PHE A 401 25.68 -0.59 32.59
C PHE A 401 26.28 -1.96 32.28
N ARG A 402 27.36 -2.02 31.48
CA ARG A 402 28.10 -3.27 31.22
C ARG A 402 28.76 -3.83 32.47
N ASN A 403 29.33 -2.98 33.33
CA ASN A 403 29.98 -3.38 34.57
C ASN A 403 28.96 -3.87 35.60
N PHE A 404 27.82 -3.19 35.75
CA PHE A 404 26.69 -3.65 36.55
C PHE A 404 26.18 -4.99 36.04
N LYS A 405 25.97 -5.14 34.73
CA LYS A 405 25.60 -6.42 34.07
C LYS A 405 26.65 -7.53 34.27
N LYS A 406 27.90 -7.21 34.59
CA LYS A 406 28.98 -8.17 34.91
C LYS A 406 29.09 -8.45 36.41
N LEU A 407 28.88 -7.44 37.26
CA LEU A 407 28.95 -7.52 38.73
C LEU A 407 27.70 -8.16 39.33
N SER A 408 26.51 -7.93 38.76
CA SER A 408 25.29 -8.65 39.10
C SER A 408 25.44 -10.15 38.82
N LYS A 409 26.12 -10.53 37.72
CA LYS A 409 26.52 -11.91 37.42
C LYS A 409 27.56 -12.53 38.37
N MET A 410 28.29 -11.73 39.15
CA MET A 410 29.35 -12.19 40.06
C MET A 410 28.94 -12.28 41.54
N LYS A 411 27.84 -11.62 41.95
CA LYS A 411 27.46 -11.48 43.37
C LYS A 411 26.33 -12.40 43.86
N ASN A 412 25.79 -13.32 43.05
CA ASN A 412 24.60 -14.14 43.41
C ASN A 412 23.53 -13.31 44.14
N ILE A 413 23.32 -12.08 43.67
CA ILE A 413 22.11 -11.33 43.97
C ILE A 413 21.17 -11.75 42.86
N ASP A 414 20.13 -12.52 43.21
CA ASP A 414 19.08 -12.94 42.28
C ASP A 414 18.36 -11.69 41.75
N LEU A 415 18.92 -11.15 40.68
CA LEU A 415 18.13 -10.66 39.58
C LEU A 415 18.16 -11.82 38.60
N GLU A 416 17.05 -12.55 38.47
CA GLU A 416 16.83 -13.47 37.36
C GLU A 416 17.03 -12.68 36.06
N GLU A 417 18.27 -12.64 35.58
CA GLU A 417 18.57 -12.21 34.22
C GLU A 417 17.96 -13.28 33.35
N GLU A 418 16.83 -12.91 32.77
CA GLU A 418 16.11 -13.66 31.78
C GLU A 418 17.01 -13.92 30.55
N LYS A 419 17.93 -14.89 30.62
CA LYS A 419 18.84 -15.20 29.52
C LYS A 419 18.15 -16.16 28.57
N ILE A 420 18.08 -15.76 27.30
CA ILE A 420 17.67 -16.66 26.22
C ILE A 420 18.57 -17.91 26.24
N ASP A 421 17.96 -19.05 26.53
CA ASP A 421 18.52 -20.38 26.49
C ASP A 421 18.66 -20.84 25.04
N PHE A 422 19.69 -20.32 24.37
CA PHE A 422 20.01 -20.75 23.02
C PHE A 422 20.21 -22.26 22.89
N ASP A 423 20.59 -22.96 23.96
CA ASP A 423 20.76 -24.41 23.89
C ASP A 423 19.41 -25.11 23.77
N SER A 424 18.41 -24.69 24.55
CA SER A 424 17.03 -25.17 24.44
C SER A 424 16.41 -24.84 23.08
N ILE A 425 16.62 -23.63 22.55
CA ILE A 425 16.13 -23.25 21.21
C ILE A 425 16.76 -24.12 20.11
N ILE A 426 18.08 -24.35 20.20
CA ILE A 426 18.79 -25.18 19.22
C ILE A 426 18.29 -26.62 19.28
N GLU A 427 18.08 -27.16 20.48
CA GLU A 427 17.54 -28.52 20.69
C GLU A 427 16.12 -28.66 20.16
N ASP A 428 15.26 -27.68 20.45
CA ASP A 428 13.88 -27.62 19.97
C ASP A 428 13.81 -27.59 18.44
N ILE A 429 14.56 -26.69 17.79
CA ILE A 429 14.62 -26.62 16.31
C ILE A 429 15.19 -27.90 15.72
N SER A 430 16.19 -28.50 16.36
CA SER A 430 16.80 -29.74 15.86
C SER A 430 15.85 -30.93 15.98
N THR A 431 14.97 -30.94 17.00
CA THR A 431 13.99 -31.99 17.26
C THR A 431 12.77 -31.85 16.36
N ASN A 432 12.21 -30.63 16.30
CA ASN A 432 10.97 -30.34 15.59
C ASN A 432 11.17 -29.96 14.12
N LYS A 433 12.42 -29.72 13.69
CA LYS A 433 12.81 -29.32 12.33
C LYS A 433 12.04 -28.10 11.79
N GLY A 434 11.60 -27.23 12.69
CA GLY A 434 10.77 -26.06 12.38
C GLY A 434 11.54 -24.74 12.28
N ILE A 435 10.81 -23.65 12.49
CA ILE A 435 11.31 -22.28 12.50
C ILE A 435 11.06 -21.64 13.87
N ARG A 436 11.97 -20.78 14.33
CA ARG A 436 11.78 -19.91 15.50
C ARG A 436 12.08 -18.46 15.14
N LEU A 437 11.32 -17.54 15.72
CA LEU A 437 11.39 -16.11 15.48
C LEU A 437 11.82 -15.37 16.75
N LEU A 438 13.09 -15.01 16.85
CA LEU A 438 13.58 -14.26 17.99
C LEU A 438 13.55 -12.76 17.68
N ALA A 439 12.51 -12.08 18.15
CA ALA A 439 12.41 -10.63 18.16
C ALA A 439 13.32 -10.01 19.25
N ASP A 440 13.69 -8.74 19.09
CA ASP A 440 14.42 -7.93 20.08
C ASP A 440 15.77 -8.48 20.56
N VAL A 441 16.36 -9.44 19.84
CA VAL A 441 17.68 -10.00 20.16
C VAL A 441 18.76 -8.95 19.92
N SER A 442 19.52 -8.62 20.97
CA SER A 442 20.62 -7.67 20.90
C SER A 442 21.74 -8.13 19.97
N SER A 443 22.52 -7.18 19.44
CA SER A 443 23.67 -7.51 18.57
C SER A 443 24.70 -8.42 19.27
N GLU A 444 24.82 -8.32 20.60
CA GLU A 444 25.71 -9.17 21.40
C GLU A 444 25.20 -10.62 21.47
N GLU A 445 23.89 -10.81 21.66
CA GLU A 445 23.24 -12.12 21.68
C GLU A 445 23.23 -12.80 20.31
N ARG A 446 23.05 -12.03 19.23
CA ARG A 446 23.20 -12.55 17.85
C ARG A 446 24.60 -13.09 17.62
N ASN A 447 25.62 -12.35 18.06
CA ASN A 447 27.02 -12.79 17.94
C ASN A 447 27.32 -14.00 18.83
N ARG A 448 26.71 -14.08 20.01
CA ARG A 448 26.79 -15.26 20.88
C ARG A 448 26.16 -16.49 20.24
N LEU A 449 24.95 -16.37 19.70
CA LEU A 449 24.26 -17.46 19.02
C LEU A 449 25.06 -17.94 17.80
N LYS A 450 25.57 -17.03 16.95
CA LYS A 450 26.45 -17.38 15.83
C LYS A 450 27.65 -18.24 16.28
N LYS A 451 28.35 -17.83 17.34
CA LYS A 451 29.47 -18.60 17.92
C LYS A 451 29.03 -19.97 18.44
N ILE A 452 27.85 -20.08 19.05
CA ILE A 452 27.30 -21.36 19.55
C ILE A 452 27.00 -22.29 18.38
N LEU A 453 26.32 -21.80 17.33
CA LEU A 453 25.99 -22.58 16.13
C LEU A 453 27.24 -23.07 15.39
N GLU A 454 28.24 -22.19 15.25
CA GLU A 454 29.55 -22.54 14.66
C GLU A 454 30.26 -23.63 15.48
N LYS A 455 30.33 -23.45 16.81
CA LYS A 455 30.97 -24.41 17.72
C LYS A 455 30.27 -25.77 17.72
N LYS A 456 28.93 -25.78 17.70
CA LYS A 456 28.10 -27.00 17.72
C LYS A 456 27.97 -27.65 16.34
N ARG A 457 28.46 -27.03 15.26
CA ARG A 457 28.21 -27.45 13.87
C ARG A 457 26.71 -27.70 13.61
N SER A 458 25.87 -26.86 14.19
CA SER A 458 24.41 -27.04 14.15
C SER A 458 23.88 -27.00 12.72
N GLN A 459 22.85 -27.80 12.46
CA GLN A 459 22.06 -27.80 11.23
C GLN A 459 21.02 -26.68 11.24
N ILE A 460 21.42 -25.46 11.61
CA ILE A 460 20.51 -24.31 11.72
C ILE A 460 21.07 -23.16 10.88
N VAL A 461 20.21 -22.56 10.08
CA VAL A 461 20.46 -21.35 9.29
C VAL A 461 19.87 -20.15 10.02
N LEU A 462 20.62 -19.06 10.00
CA LEU A 462 20.23 -17.76 10.55
C LEU A 462 19.93 -16.79 9.42
N GLU A 463 18.73 -16.22 9.43
CA GLU A 463 18.32 -15.14 8.55
C GLU A 463 17.87 -13.96 9.42
N ASN A 464 18.28 -12.73 9.07
CA ASN A 464 17.85 -11.51 9.76
C ASN A 464 16.83 -10.80 8.88
N LEU A 465 15.57 -10.80 9.29
CA LEU A 465 14.46 -10.23 8.53
C LEU A 465 13.80 -9.15 9.38
N GLU A 466 13.80 -7.89 8.90
CA GLU A 466 13.20 -6.74 9.60
C GLU A 466 13.60 -6.58 11.08
N GLY A 467 14.84 -6.97 11.43
CA GLY A 467 15.31 -6.90 12.82
C GLY A 467 14.97 -8.12 13.68
N THR A 468 14.15 -9.05 13.21
CA THR A 468 13.89 -10.35 13.84
C THR A 468 14.88 -11.40 13.34
N LEU A 469 15.42 -12.20 14.27
CA LEU A 469 16.30 -13.31 13.93
C LEU A 469 15.49 -14.57 13.68
N VAL A 470 15.52 -15.06 12.45
CA VAL A 470 14.85 -16.29 12.03
C VAL A 470 15.84 -17.45 12.10
N LEU A 471 15.53 -18.44 12.93
CA LEU A 471 16.29 -19.68 13.04
C LEU A 471 15.51 -20.79 12.35
N ARG A 472 16.14 -21.50 11.42
CA ARG A 472 15.51 -22.58 10.66
C ARG A 472 16.42 -23.79 10.58
N TYR A 473 15.86 -24.98 10.70
CA TYR A 473 16.61 -26.23 10.46
C TYR A 473 17.03 -26.37 8.99
N PHE A 474 18.25 -26.82 8.76
CA PHE A 474 18.84 -27.05 7.43
C PHE A 474 19.66 -28.34 7.42
N ASN A 475 19.16 -29.32 6.69
CA ASN A 475 19.83 -30.59 6.50
C ASN A 475 21.06 -30.41 5.59
N ARG A 476 22.25 -30.64 6.17
CA ARG A 476 23.51 -30.56 5.44
C ARG A 476 23.84 -31.84 4.65
N ARG A 477 23.06 -32.92 4.81
CA ARG A 477 23.27 -34.16 4.05
C ARG A 477 22.71 -33.98 2.65
N LYS A 478 23.55 -34.21 1.64
CA LYS A 478 23.16 -34.14 0.23
C LYS A 478 22.54 -35.46 -0.20
N GLU A 479 21.26 -35.65 0.13
CA GLU A 479 20.45 -36.71 -0.47
C GLU A 479 19.77 -36.16 -1.73
N PHE A 480 19.64 -36.99 -2.77
CA PHE A 480 18.96 -36.59 -3.99
C PHE A 480 17.45 -36.48 -3.71
N ILE A 481 16.88 -35.30 -3.90
CA ILE A 481 15.45 -35.03 -3.72
C ILE A 481 14.87 -34.57 -5.05
N ASN A 482 13.82 -35.25 -5.51
CA ASN A 482 13.07 -34.83 -6.68
C ASN A 482 12.02 -33.76 -6.30
N TYR A 483 12.44 -32.50 -6.27
CA TYR A 483 11.61 -31.39 -5.80
C TYR A 483 10.32 -31.18 -6.61
N SER A 484 10.30 -31.53 -7.91
CA SER A 484 9.08 -31.40 -8.71
C SER A 484 8.00 -32.37 -8.27
N VAL A 485 8.39 -33.60 -7.92
CA VAL A 485 7.49 -34.62 -7.35
C VAL A 485 7.03 -34.20 -5.96
N VAL A 486 7.95 -33.78 -5.08
CA VAL A 486 7.62 -33.32 -3.72
C VAL A 486 6.66 -32.14 -3.75
N MET A 487 6.90 -31.14 -4.62
CA MET A 487 6.04 -29.97 -4.75
C MET A 487 4.66 -30.32 -5.30
N ARG A 488 4.59 -31.22 -6.29
CA ARG A 488 3.31 -31.70 -6.83
C ARG A 488 2.51 -32.42 -5.75
N ASP A 489 3.12 -33.36 -5.06
CA ASP A 489 2.45 -34.19 -4.06
C ASP A 489 2.06 -33.35 -2.82
N ALA A 490 2.87 -32.35 -2.46
CA ALA A 490 2.53 -31.38 -1.40
C ALA A 490 1.31 -30.53 -1.76
N ASN A 491 1.22 -30.08 -3.02
CA ASN A 491 0.05 -29.33 -3.50
C ASN A 491 -1.21 -30.20 -3.53
N VAL A 492 -1.07 -31.47 -3.94
CA VAL A 492 -2.18 -32.44 -3.90
C VAL A 492 -2.66 -32.61 -2.46
N ALA A 493 -1.76 -32.91 -1.52
CA ALA A 493 -2.09 -33.07 -0.10
C ALA A 493 -2.74 -31.81 0.49
N PHE A 494 -2.28 -30.63 0.11
CA PHE A 494 -2.87 -29.36 0.53
C PHE A 494 -4.29 -29.16 -0.04
N SER A 495 -4.51 -29.52 -1.31
CA SER A 495 -5.81 -29.40 -1.97
C SER A 495 -6.85 -30.42 -1.48
N THR A 496 -6.40 -31.58 -0.99
CA THR A 496 -7.25 -32.62 -0.40
C THR A 496 -7.39 -32.48 1.11
N GLU A 497 -7.00 -31.34 1.67
CA GLU A 497 -7.08 -31.02 3.11
C GLU A 497 -6.29 -31.97 4.02
N ASN A 498 -5.38 -32.76 3.47
CA ASN A 498 -4.42 -33.54 4.25
C ASN A 498 -3.26 -32.65 4.70
N PHE A 499 -3.53 -31.75 5.64
CA PHE A 499 -2.61 -30.70 6.06
C PHE A 499 -1.33 -31.24 6.70
N ASN A 500 -1.40 -32.35 7.44
CA ASN A 500 -0.22 -32.98 8.05
C ASN A 500 0.76 -33.46 6.98
N GLU A 501 0.26 -34.10 5.92
CA GLU A 501 1.11 -34.57 4.82
C GLU A 501 1.62 -33.39 3.97
N ALA A 502 0.80 -32.36 3.77
CA ALA A 502 1.23 -31.13 3.11
C ALA A 502 2.37 -30.45 3.86
N ILE A 503 2.26 -30.30 5.19
CA ILE A 503 3.31 -29.76 6.06
C ILE A 503 4.57 -30.60 5.92
N ARG A 504 4.47 -31.93 6.05
CA ARG A 504 5.62 -32.84 5.93
C ARG A 504 6.36 -32.66 4.60
N LEU A 505 5.63 -32.60 3.48
CA LEU A 505 6.23 -32.49 2.14
C LEU A 505 6.79 -31.09 1.86
N PHE A 506 6.11 -30.01 2.26
CA PHE A 506 6.68 -28.66 2.15
C PHE A 506 7.89 -28.48 3.09
N SER A 507 7.90 -29.14 4.25
CA SER A 507 9.05 -29.13 5.16
C SER A 507 10.29 -29.73 4.52
N VAL A 508 10.17 -30.78 3.71
CA VAL A 508 11.31 -31.32 2.92
C VAL A 508 11.97 -30.23 2.07
N ILE A 509 11.18 -29.33 1.49
CA ILE A 509 11.70 -28.19 0.71
C ILE A 509 12.40 -27.20 1.63
N THR A 510 11.78 -26.82 2.75
CA THR A 510 12.39 -25.88 3.70
C THR A 510 13.60 -26.43 4.43
N GLU A 511 13.75 -27.74 4.56
CA GLU A 511 14.90 -28.35 5.25
C GLU A 511 16.13 -28.47 4.35
N ASN A 512 15.96 -28.55 3.02
CA ASN A 512 17.04 -28.90 2.09
C ASN A 512 17.42 -27.78 1.11
N ILE A 513 16.68 -26.66 1.10
CA ILE A 513 16.96 -25.49 0.25
C ILE A 513 17.45 -24.31 1.11
N LEU A 514 18.53 -23.65 0.67
CA LEU A 514 19.06 -22.46 1.33
C LEU A 514 18.11 -21.26 1.18
N GLU A 515 17.69 -20.97 -0.05
CA GLU A 515 16.75 -19.91 -0.38
C GLU A 515 15.39 -20.49 -0.75
N VAL A 516 14.50 -20.58 0.23
CA VAL A 516 13.15 -21.10 0.03
C VAL A 516 12.25 -19.99 -0.50
N TRP A 517 11.43 -20.31 -1.50
CA TRP A 517 10.41 -19.40 -2.04
C TRP A 517 9.40 -18.97 -0.96
N PRO A 518 9.00 -17.69 -0.92
CA PRO A 518 8.03 -17.16 0.05
C PRO A 518 6.71 -17.93 0.08
N SER A 519 6.25 -18.36 -1.11
CA SER A 519 5.01 -19.12 -1.29
C SER A 519 5.02 -20.49 -0.57
N THR A 520 6.19 -21.10 -0.38
CA THR A 520 6.33 -22.34 0.40
C THR A 520 6.07 -22.10 1.88
N TYR A 521 6.62 -21.02 2.46
CA TYR A 521 6.33 -20.64 3.85
C TYR A 521 4.84 -20.33 4.03
N LYS A 522 4.23 -19.61 3.08
CA LYS A 522 2.79 -19.33 3.10
C LYS A 522 1.95 -20.61 3.10
N LYS A 523 2.29 -21.60 2.26
CA LYS A 523 1.55 -22.87 2.20
C LYS A 523 1.68 -23.68 3.48
N ILE A 524 2.86 -23.72 4.10
CA ILE A 524 3.05 -24.36 5.41
C ILE A 524 2.23 -23.64 6.48
N GLY A 525 2.31 -22.31 6.55
CA GLY A 525 1.58 -21.51 7.52
C GLY A 525 0.05 -21.64 7.38
N LEU A 526 -0.45 -21.71 6.15
CA LEU A 526 -1.86 -21.99 5.88
C LEU A 526 -2.28 -23.40 6.26
N ALA A 527 -1.42 -24.40 6.05
CA ALA A 527 -1.71 -25.78 6.44
C ALA A 527 -1.81 -25.90 7.97
N TYR A 528 -0.89 -25.27 8.71
CA TYR A 528 -0.99 -25.16 10.17
C TYR A 528 -2.27 -24.43 10.61
N LEU A 529 -2.59 -23.28 10.00
CA LEU A 529 -3.79 -22.51 10.37
C LEU A 529 -5.10 -23.28 10.12
N ARG A 530 -5.20 -23.98 8.99
CA ARG A 530 -6.42 -24.71 8.62
C ARG A 530 -6.56 -26.04 9.35
N GLY A 531 -5.45 -26.68 9.69
CA GLY A 531 -5.40 -27.90 10.49
C GLY A 531 -5.23 -27.68 11.99
N ALA A 532 -5.31 -26.42 12.47
CA ALA A 532 -4.97 -26.10 13.85
C ALA A 532 -5.96 -26.74 14.85
N THR A 533 -5.41 -27.53 15.77
CA THR A 533 -6.16 -28.13 16.89
C THR A 533 -5.60 -27.72 18.24
N THR A 534 -4.36 -27.23 18.26
CA THR A 534 -3.63 -26.82 19.46
C THR A 534 -3.12 -25.39 19.33
N GLU A 535 -2.85 -24.74 20.47
CA GLU A 535 -2.20 -23.42 20.50
C GLU A 535 -0.84 -23.44 19.78
N GLU A 536 -0.11 -24.55 19.84
CA GLU A 536 1.18 -24.72 19.14
C GLU A 536 1.02 -24.76 17.62
N ASP A 537 -0.09 -25.29 17.10
CA ASP A 537 -0.40 -25.23 15.66
C ASP A 537 -0.60 -23.78 15.21
N TYR A 538 -1.31 -22.97 16.00
CA TYR A 538 -1.47 -21.55 15.72
C TYR A 538 -0.15 -20.78 15.85
N LYS A 539 0.71 -21.10 16.82
CA LYS A 539 2.08 -20.52 16.91
C LYS A 539 2.91 -20.89 15.69
N ASN A 540 2.83 -22.13 15.21
CA ASN A 540 3.46 -22.56 13.97
C ASN A 540 2.90 -21.82 12.75
N ALA A 541 1.58 -21.67 12.65
CA ALA A 541 0.97 -20.85 11.60
C ALA A 541 1.52 -19.43 11.59
N TYR A 542 1.62 -18.79 12.77
CA TYR A 542 2.20 -17.45 12.92
C TYR A 542 3.62 -17.37 12.36
N ARG A 543 4.51 -18.28 12.81
CA ARG A 543 5.93 -18.29 12.42
C ARG A 543 6.11 -18.34 10.91
N TYR A 544 5.42 -19.25 10.24
CA TYR A 544 5.55 -19.46 8.79
C TYR A 544 4.89 -18.33 7.98
N LEU A 545 3.71 -17.85 8.40
CA LEU A 545 3.05 -16.73 7.73
C LEU A 545 3.83 -15.43 7.90
N TRP A 546 4.43 -15.17 9.06
CA TRP A 546 5.24 -13.99 9.30
C TRP A 546 6.47 -13.96 8.36
N VAL A 547 7.18 -15.09 8.23
CA VAL A 547 8.31 -15.19 7.29
C VAL A 547 7.86 -14.98 5.85
N ALA A 548 6.70 -15.53 5.45
CA ALA A 548 6.15 -15.34 4.12
C ALA A 548 5.84 -13.86 3.85
N LYS A 549 5.20 -13.17 4.82
CA LYS A 549 4.87 -11.74 4.75
C LYS A 549 6.11 -10.88 4.51
N VAL A 550 7.13 -11.04 5.35
CA VAL A 550 8.36 -10.23 5.28
C VAL A 550 9.13 -10.50 3.97
N LYS A 551 8.97 -11.70 3.39
CA LYS A 551 9.54 -12.03 2.08
C LYS A 551 8.63 -11.67 0.89
N GLY A 552 7.54 -10.92 1.10
CA GLY A 552 6.73 -10.30 0.03
C GLY A 552 5.39 -10.99 -0.29
N GLU A 553 4.97 -12.00 0.47
CA GLU A 553 3.65 -12.63 0.28
C GLU A 553 2.53 -11.86 1.00
N CYS A 554 1.38 -11.74 0.34
CA CYS A 554 0.17 -11.21 0.97
C CYS A 554 -0.49 -12.28 1.87
N VAL A 555 -0.38 -12.10 3.19
CA VAL A 555 -0.93 -13.00 4.24
C VAL A 555 -1.48 -12.28 5.48
N ASP A 556 -1.66 -10.96 5.44
CA ASP A 556 -2.09 -10.15 6.62
C ASP A 556 -3.37 -10.67 7.28
N LYS A 557 -4.38 -11.02 6.46
CA LYS A 557 -5.66 -11.56 6.97
C LYS A 557 -5.51 -12.88 7.71
N MET A 558 -4.48 -13.66 7.38
CA MET A 558 -4.22 -14.94 8.00
C MET A 558 -3.46 -14.76 9.32
N LEU A 559 -2.58 -13.76 9.40
CA LEU A 559 -1.91 -13.40 10.65
C LEU A 559 -2.91 -12.85 11.67
N ASP A 560 -3.86 -12.00 11.26
CA ASP A 560 -4.92 -11.50 12.14
C ASP A 560 -5.71 -12.65 12.79
N LYS A 561 -6.09 -13.66 11.99
CA LYS A 561 -6.78 -14.87 12.48
C LYS A 561 -5.96 -15.68 13.49
N VAL A 562 -4.64 -15.71 13.32
CA VAL A 562 -3.75 -16.44 14.25
C VAL A 562 -3.65 -15.70 15.59
N VAL A 563 -3.59 -14.36 15.55
CA VAL A 563 -3.50 -13.51 16.75
C VAL A 563 -4.79 -13.56 17.58
N GLU A 564 -5.96 -13.80 16.95
CA GLU A 564 -7.22 -14.05 17.67
C GLU A 564 -7.17 -15.33 18.54
N HIS A 565 -6.29 -16.27 18.23
CA HIS A 565 -6.22 -17.59 18.87
C HIS A 565 -4.94 -17.79 19.69
N THR A 566 -4.02 -16.81 19.71
CA THR A 566 -2.72 -16.91 20.42
C THR A 566 -2.25 -15.56 20.97
N ASP A 567 -1.79 -15.51 22.22
CA ASP A 567 -1.04 -14.37 22.78
C ASP A 567 0.44 -14.53 22.44
N TYR A 568 0.81 -14.29 21.17
CA TYR A 568 2.20 -14.39 20.75
C TYR A 568 3.02 -13.18 21.26
N LYS A 569 3.47 -13.26 22.52
CA LYS A 569 4.55 -12.43 23.06
C LYS A 569 5.88 -13.08 22.66
N SER A 570 6.75 -12.32 22.00
CA SER A 570 8.03 -12.74 21.39
C SER A 570 8.63 -14.04 21.94
N GLU A 571 9.03 -14.99 21.07
CA GLU A 571 9.66 -16.25 21.49
C GLU A 571 10.94 -16.08 22.31
N ALA A 572 11.65 -14.96 22.16
CA ALA A 572 12.77 -14.62 23.03
C ALA A 572 12.40 -14.73 24.52
N LEU A 573 11.14 -14.44 24.87
CA LEU A 573 10.64 -14.52 26.24
C LEU A 573 10.33 -15.97 26.70
N GLN A 574 10.04 -16.89 25.78
CA GLN A 574 9.68 -18.27 26.14
C GLN A 574 10.88 -19.12 26.55
N TYR A 575 12.05 -18.82 26.00
CA TYR A 575 13.28 -19.59 26.24
C TYR A 575 14.19 -18.95 27.28
N ILE A 576 13.63 -18.12 28.14
CA ILE A 576 14.39 -17.54 29.21
C ILE A 576 14.74 -18.61 30.26
N LYS A 577 16.02 -18.73 30.61
CA LYS A 577 16.40 -19.45 31.85
C LYS A 577 15.85 -18.67 33.03
N LYS A 578 14.89 -19.27 33.74
CA LYS A 578 14.56 -18.90 35.11
C LYS A 578 15.74 -19.28 36.01
#